data_AF-A0A6J4RJ55-F1
#
_entry.id   AF-A0A6J4RJ55-F1
#
_cell.length_a   1.000
_cell.length_b   1.000
_cell.length_c   1.000
_cell.angle_alpha   90.00
_cell.angle_beta   90.00
_cell.angle_gamma   90.00
#
_symmetry.space_group_name_H-M   'P 1'
#
loop_
_entity.id
_entity.type
_entity.pdbx_description
1 polymer ?
#
loop_
_entity_poly.entity_id
_entity_poly.type
_entity_poly.pdbx_seq_one_letter_code
_entity_poly.pdbx_strand_id
1 'polypeptide(L)' 'QAAAPPGGRRPRPTFPARWPVLRLDHVFLGEGVDALGAEVRRGPLERAASDHLPLAVDVAVRT' A
#
# COMPACT_ATOMS: atom_id res chain seq x y z
N GLN A 1 7.01 12.56 -7.56
CA GLN A 1 6.52 12.21 -6.20
C GLN A 1 5.35 13.13 -5.91
N ALA A 2 4.12 12.63 -5.96
CA ALA A 2 2.97 13.41 -5.52
C ALA A 2 3.07 13.59 -4.00
N ALA A 3 2.87 14.82 -3.53
CA ALA A 3 2.86 15.13 -2.11
C ALA A 3 1.82 14.25 -1.41
N ALA A 4 2.20 13.57 -0.33
CA ALA A 4 1.28 12.78 0.46
C ALA A 4 0.16 13.69 0.97
N PRO A 5 -1.12 13.29 0.88
CA PRO A 5 -2.22 14.09 1.40
C PRO A 5 -2.00 14.35 2.91
N PRO A 6 -2.33 15.55 3.41
CA PRO A 6 -2.21 15.86 4.83
C PRO A 6 -3.07 14.89 5.64
N GLY A 7 -2.43 14.07 6.47
CA GLY A 7 -3.08 13.00 7.26
C GLY A 7 -2.80 11.57 6.80
N GLY A 8 -2.14 11.37 5.64
CA GLY A 8 -1.77 10.05 5.15
C GLY A 8 -0.63 9.44 5.98
N ARG A 9 -0.91 8.34 6.71
CA ARG A 9 0.13 7.51 7.33
C ARG A 9 1.16 7.12 6.27
N ARG A 10 2.45 7.29 6.58
CA ARG A 10 3.54 6.86 5.68
C ARG A 10 3.32 5.38 5.30
N PRO A 11 3.32 5.03 3.99
CA PRO A 11 3.12 3.65 3.56
C PRO A 11 4.20 2.74 4.15
N ARG A 12 3.80 1.59 4.68
CA ARG A 12 4.71 0.64 5.32
C ARG A 12 5.54 -0.13 4.27
N PRO A 13 6.72 -0.66 4.63
CA PRO A 13 7.45 -1.58 3.79
C PRO A 13 6.66 -2.85 3.51
N THR A 14 6.84 -3.39 2.31
CA THR A 14 6.18 -4.61 1.84
C THR A 14 7.16 -5.77 1.67
N PHE A 15 8.46 -5.50 1.52
CA PHE A 15 9.47 -6.53 1.23
C PHE A 15 10.69 -6.48 2.15
N PRO A 16 11.32 -7.62 2.48
CA PRO A 16 10.76 -8.98 2.41
C PRO A 16 9.66 -9.18 3.47
N ALA A 17 8.67 -10.02 3.21
CA ALA A 17 7.48 -10.16 4.05
C ALA A 17 7.79 -10.56 5.51
N ARG A 18 8.86 -11.34 5.71
CA ARG A 18 9.35 -11.77 7.02
C ARG A 18 10.03 -10.65 7.81
N TRP A 19 10.68 -9.71 7.12
CA TRP A 19 11.37 -8.57 7.72
C TRP A 19 11.20 -7.32 6.84
N PRO A 20 10.03 -6.66 6.85
CA PRO A 20 9.72 -5.64 5.86
C PRO A 20 10.57 -4.38 6.07
N VAL A 21 11.49 -4.12 5.14
CA VAL A 21 12.41 -2.95 5.18
C VAL A 21 12.42 -2.14 3.89
N LEU A 22 12.02 -2.75 2.76
CA LEU A 22 11.92 -2.11 1.46
C LEU A 22 10.47 -1.85 1.07
N ARG A 23 10.25 -0.73 0.37
CA ARG A 23 8.97 -0.34 -0.23
C ARG A 23 9.10 -0.46 -1.74
N LEU A 24 8.92 -1.66 -2.26
CA LEU A 24 9.05 -1.93 -3.70
C LEU A 24 7.70 -1.84 -4.41
N ASP A 25 6.62 -2.17 -3.71
CA ASP A 25 5.27 -2.21 -4.27
C ASP A 25 4.58 -0.84 -4.19
N HIS A 26 4.01 -0.40 -5.31
CA HIS A 26 3.37 0.90 -5.46
C HIS A 26 2.08 0.77 -6.26
N VAL A 27 1.07 1.55 -5.88
CA VAL A 27 -0.17 1.73 -6.65
C VAL A 27 -0.22 3.18 -7.10
N PHE A 28 -0.33 3.41 -8.41
CA PHE A 28 -0.47 4.73 -9.00
C PHE A 28 -1.92 4.93 -9.41
N LEU A 29 -2.50 6.07 -9.06
CA LEU A 29 -3.87 6.43 -9.41
C LEU A 29 -3.86 7.48 -10.52
N GLY A 30 -4.76 7.33 -11.48
CA GLY A 30 -4.98 8.30 -12.55
C GLY A 30 -5.93 9.41 -12.13
N GLU A 31 -6.17 10.35 -13.05
CA GLU A 31 -7.17 11.39 -12.87
C GLU A 31 -8.57 10.78 -12.65
N GLY A 32 -9.39 11.42 -11.81
CA GLY A 32 -10.73 10.93 -11.47
C GLY A 32 -10.77 9.77 -10.46
N VAL A 33 -9.63 9.29 -9.95
CA VAL A 33 -9.58 8.26 -8.90
C VAL A 33 -8.94 8.82 -7.62
N ASP A 34 -9.68 8.78 -6.53
CA ASP A 34 -9.21 9.23 -5.21
C ASP A 34 -8.83 8.04 -4.33
N ALA A 35 -7.70 8.16 -3.63
CA ALA A 35 -7.34 7.23 -2.57
C ALA A 35 -8.14 7.55 -1.30
N LEU A 36 -8.89 6.58 -0.79
CA LEU A 36 -9.59 6.68 0.49
C LEU A 36 -8.71 6.18 1.65
N GLY A 37 -7.85 5.20 1.38
CA GLY A 37 -6.96 4.62 2.37
C GLY A 37 -5.98 3.65 1.74
N ALA A 38 -4.86 3.41 2.41
CA ALA A 38 -3.89 2.40 2.02
C ALA A 38 -3.30 1.72 3.26
N GLU A 39 -3.15 0.40 3.19
CA GLU A 39 -2.56 -0.39 4.26
C GLU A 39 -1.72 -1.53 3.70
N VAL A 40 -0.69 -1.91 4.47
CA VAL A 40 0.04 -3.16 4.23
C VAL A 40 -0.49 -4.20 5.21
N ARG A 41 -1.16 -5.23 4.69
CA ARG A 41 -1.68 -6.32 5.52
C ARG A 41 -0.52 -7.18 5.98
N ARG A 42 -0.48 -7.46 7.29
CA ARG A 42 0.61 -8.21 7.91
C ARG A 42 0.07 -9.22 8.91
N GLY A 43 0.11 -10.49 8.54
CA GLY A 43 -0.24 -11.61 9.39
C GLY A 43 0.53 -12.88 8.99
N PRO A 44 0.31 -13.99 9.70
CA PRO A 44 0.94 -15.27 9.37
C PRO A 44 0.62 -15.75 7.96
N LEU A 45 -0.64 -15.57 7.51
CA LEU A 45 -1.09 -15.98 6.19
C LEU A 45 -0.40 -15.18 5.09
N GLU A 46 -0.35 -13.85 5.20
CA GLU A 46 0.27 -12.98 4.20
C GLU A 46 1.76 -13.27 4.05
N ARG A 47 2.46 -13.55 5.17
CA ARG A 47 3.88 -13.93 5.15
C ARG A 47 4.14 -15.33 4.60
N ALA A 48 3.15 -16.22 4.65
CA ALA A 48 3.26 -17.56 4.09
C ALA A 48 2.90 -17.58 2.60
N ALA A 49 2.00 -16.69 2.17
CA ALA A 49 1.49 -16.64 0.81
C ALA A 49 2.48 -16.03 -0.20
N SER A 50 3.38 -15.15 0.23
CA SER A 50 4.34 -14.46 -0.65
C SER A 50 5.57 -13.96 0.13
N ASP A 51 6.65 -13.69 -0.59
CA ASP A 51 7.83 -12.96 -0.12
C ASP A 51 7.62 -11.44 -0.04
N HIS A 52 6.48 -10.92 -0.54
CA HIS A 52 5.99 -9.56 -0.36
C HIS A 52 4.73 -9.54 0.53
N LEU A 53 4.56 -8.49 1.34
CA LEU A 53 3.29 -8.21 2.01
C LEU A 53 2.37 -7.45 1.06
N PRO A 54 1.07 -7.78 1.00
CA PRO A 54 0.14 -7.11 0.09
C PRO A 54 -0.14 -5.66 0.54
N LEU A 55 -0.06 -4.75 -0.43
CA LEU A 55 -0.48 -3.35 -0.33
C LEU A 55 -1.93 -3.24 -0.83
N ALA A 56 -2.87 -3.06 0.09
CA ALA A 56 -4.29 -2.84 -0.20
C ALA A 56 -4.59 -1.34 -0.22
N VAL A 57 -5.36 -0.88 -1.20
CA VAL A 57 -5.75 0.53 -1.37
C VAL A 57 -7.24 0.60 -1.65
N ASP A 58 -7.97 1.33 -0.80
CA ASP A 58 -9.37 1.66 -1.03
C ASP A 58 -9.44 2.92 -1.90
N VAL A 59 -10.29 2.90 -2.94
CA VAL A 59 -10.42 3.99 -3.91
C VAL A 59 -11.87 4.37 -4.16
N ALA A 60 -12.09 5.65 -4.51
CA ALA A 60 -13.33 6.15 -5.06
C ALA A 60 -13.10 6.63 -6.49
N VAL A 61 -14.08 6.41 -7.37
CA VAL A 61 -14.09 6.94 -8.74
C VAL A 61 -15.04 8.12 -8.79
N ARG A 62 -14.54 9.28 -9.23
CA ARG A 62 -15.36 10.45 -9.55
C ARG A 62 -15.94 10.28 -10.95
N THR A 63 -17.25 10.12 -11.01
CA THR A 63 -18.06 10.21 -12.25
C THR A 63 -18.53 11.63 -12.49
#